data_AF-A0A842M0C6-F1
#
_entry.id   AF-A0A842M0C6-F1
#
_cell.length_a   1.000
_cell.length_b   1.000
_cell.length_c   1.000
_cell.angle_alpha   90.00
_cell.angle_beta   90.00
_cell.angle_gamma   90.00
#
_symmetry.space_group_name_H-M   'P 1'
#
loop_
_entity.id
_entity.type
_entity.pdbx_description
1 polymer ?
#
loop_
_entity_poly.entity_id
_entity_poly.type
_entity_poly.pdbx_seq_one_letter_code
_entity_poly.pdbx_strand_id
1 'polypeptide(L)'
;MEEEVKKRDVFTPVKRVYRLNFASAKLLSLKISEILSPEGKYEVDDKTNSILVVDAKKFLEKVEEIVKKEDSLEKSLLPPLSFEQKPLSEVLSKVSEISGVNIIWDTIEDEKVTARFEKPLPLLKALSFILSPHGYEYRVEDGVIRIKKSPQQFLTKT
;
A
#
# COMPACT_ATOMS: atom_id res chain seq x y z
N MET A 1 -35.19 21.06 42.40
CA MET A 1 -34.54 21.18 41.09
C MET A 1 -33.14 20.64 41.27
N GLU A 2 -33.08 19.37 41.67
CA GLU A 2 -32.65 18.30 40.78
C GLU A 2 -31.25 18.61 40.28
N GLU A 3 -30.28 18.19 41.10
CA GLU A 3 -28.92 17.90 40.68
C GLU A 3 -29.00 16.89 39.52
N GLU A 4 -29.25 17.41 38.32
CA GLU A 4 -28.92 16.78 37.06
C GLU A 4 -27.39 16.74 36.98
N VAL A 5 -26.82 15.79 37.73
CA VAL A 5 -25.42 15.40 37.67
C VAL A 5 -25.15 15.10 36.20
N LYS A 6 -24.49 16.05 35.52
CA LYS A 6 -23.81 15.83 34.25
C LYS A 6 -23.02 14.54 34.41
N LYS A 7 -23.56 13.42 33.90
CA LYS A 7 -22.78 12.25 33.53
C LYS A 7 -21.82 12.75 32.47
N ARG A 8 -20.70 13.33 32.90
CA ARG A 8 -19.53 13.48 32.07
C ARG A 8 -19.17 12.04 31.73
N ASP A 9 -19.51 11.62 30.51
CA ASP A 9 -18.89 10.45 29.90
C ASP A 9 -17.39 10.64 30.10
N VAL A 10 -16.82 9.87 31.04
CA VAL A 10 -15.40 9.97 31.35
C VAL A 10 -14.68 9.44 30.13
N PHE A 11 -14.10 10.35 29.34
CA PHE A 11 -13.28 9.97 28.20
C PHE A 11 -12.21 9.00 28.69
N THR A 12 -12.29 7.77 28.21
CA THR A 12 -11.37 6.69 28.58
C THR A 12 -10.56 6.35 27.33
N PRO A 13 -9.41 7.04 27.12
CA PRO A 13 -8.62 6.85 25.91
C PRO A 13 -7.92 5.49 25.91
N VAL A 14 -7.89 4.88 24.73
CA VAL A 14 -7.13 3.67 24.44
C VAL A 14 -6.02 4.03 23.45
N LYS A 15 -4.86 3.38 23.60
CA LYS A 15 -3.69 3.56 22.74
C LYS A 15 -3.59 2.40 21.74
N ARG A 16 -3.43 2.69 20.44
CA ARG A 16 -3.15 1.68 19.41
C ARG A 16 -2.10 2.17 18.41
N VAL A 17 -1.23 1.28 17.98
CA VAL A 17 -0.23 1.53 16.92
C VAL A 17 -0.67 0.81 15.66
N TYR A 18 -0.74 1.54 14.56
CA TYR A 18 -1.03 1.03 13.23
C TYR A 18 0.26 1.08 12.41
N ARG A 19 0.83 -0.09 12.12
CA ARG A 19 1.96 -0.19 11.19
C ARG A 19 1.42 -0.32 9.78
N LEU A 20 1.89 0.52 8.86
CA LEU A 20 1.42 0.53 7.48
C LEU A 20 2.44 -0.15 6.58
N ASN A 21 1.95 -1.04 5.72
CA ASN A 21 2.80 -1.80 4.81
C ASN A 21 2.99 -1.09 3.46
N PHE A 22 1.99 -0.32 3.01
CA PHE A 22 1.95 0.25 1.67
C PHE A 22 1.59 1.74 1.66
N ALA A 23 0.66 2.16 2.52
CA ALA A 23 0.27 3.56 2.62
C ALA A 23 1.32 4.37 3.40
N SER A 24 1.56 5.61 2.96
CA SER A 24 2.38 6.55 3.74
C SER A 24 1.67 6.93 5.04
N ALA A 25 2.32 6.68 6.18
CA ALA A 25 1.82 7.06 7.49
C ALA A 25 1.49 8.56 7.58
N LYS A 26 2.34 9.40 6.99
CA LYS A 26 2.16 10.85 6.97
C LYS A 26 0.95 11.31 6.16
N LEU A 27 0.64 10.65 5.04
CA LEU A 27 -0.53 11.02 4.24
C LEU A 27 -1.82 10.49 4.89
N LEU A 28 -1.77 9.25 5.41
CA LEU A 28 -2.92 8.66 6.06
C LEU A 28 -3.27 9.35 7.38
N SER A 29 -2.27 9.87 8.10
CA SER A 29 -2.48 10.60 9.35
C SER A 29 -3.31 11.88 9.17
N LEU A 30 -3.20 12.55 8.03
CA LEU A 30 -4.05 13.71 7.70
C LEU A 30 -5.53 13.32 7.70
N LYS A 31 -5.86 12.22 7.01
CA LYS A 31 -7.22 11.68 6.95
C LYS A 31 -7.72 11.13 8.28
N ILE A 32 -6.83 10.48 9.04
CA ILE A 32 -7.14 10.00 10.40
C ILE A 32 -7.47 11.16 11.32
N SER A 33 -6.74 12.29 11.22
CA SER A 33 -6.98 13.45 12.09
C SER A 33 -8.38 14.04 11.97
N GLU A 34 -9.02 13.93 10.79
CA GLU A 34 -10.38 14.42 10.54
C GLU A 34 -11.47 13.56 11.20
N ILE A 35 -11.15 12.31 11.57
CA ILE A 35 -12.12 11.37 12.15
C ILE A 35 -11.94 11.13 13.64
N LEU A 36 -10.87 11.65 14.25
CA LEU A 36 -10.65 11.54 15.68
C LEU A 36 -11.68 12.35 16.48
N SER A 37 -11.82 12.00 17.76
CA SER A 37 -12.55 12.84 18.70
C SER A 37 -11.80 14.16 18.96
N PRO A 38 -12.48 15.18 19.52
CA PRO A 38 -11.82 16.42 19.93
C PRO A 38 -10.66 16.22 20.92
N GLU A 39 -10.68 15.13 21.68
CA GLU A 39 -9.64 14.78 22.67
C GLU A 39 -8.61 13.77 22.12
N GLY A 40 -8.86 13.24 20.92
CA GLY A 40 -8.02 12.27 20.25
C GLY A 40 -6.69 12.86 19.83
N LYS A 41 -5.64 12.03 19.88
CA LYS A 41 -4.28 12.41 19.48
C LYS A 41 -3.69 11.36 18.55
N TYR A 42 -2.79 11.79 17.68
CA TYR A 42 -2.00 10.90 16.86
C TYR A 42 -0.55 11.37 16.76
N GLU A 43 0.36 10.44 16.57
CA GLU A 43 1.77 10.68 16.29
C GLU A 43 2.21 9.77 15.14
N VAL A 44 3.05 10.29 14.25
CA VAL A 44 3.59 9.54 13.11
C VAL A 44 5.04 9.20 13.41
N ASP A 45 5.39 7.92 13.22
CA ASP A 45 6.77 7.46 13.17
C ASP A 45 7.13 7.17 11.71
N ASP A 46 7.82 8.13 11.09
CA ASP A 46 8.29 8.03 9.71
C ASP A 46 9.32 6.90 9.52
N LYS A 47 10.10 6.54 10.56
CA LYS A 47 11.14 5.51 10.45
C LYS A 47 10.54 4.11 10.33
N THR A 48 9.42 3.87 11.02
CA THR A 48 8.72 2.57 11.03
C THR A 48 7.43 2.59 10.21
N ASN A 49 7.18 3.66 9.44
CA ASN A 49 5.94 3.91 8.68
C ASN A 49 4.68 3.57 9.49
N SER A 50 4.62 4.06 10.73
CA SER A 50 3.59 3.70 11.70
C SER A 50 2.88 4.94 12.25
N ILE A 51 1.61 4.79 12.60
CA ILE A 51 0.81 5.83 13.24
C ILE A 51 0.38 5.34 14.61
N LEU A 52 0.77 6.07 15.64
CA LEU A 52 0.25 5.91 16.97
C LEU A 52 -1.02 6.75 17.13
N VAL A 53 -2.12 6.16 17.59
CA VAL A 53 -3.38 6.86 17.83
C VAL A 53 -3.86 6.60 19.26
N VAL A 54 -4.30 7.66 19.93
CA VAL A 54 -4.87 7.63 21.28
C VAL A 54 -6.26 8.26 21.22
N ASP A 55 -7.29 7.45 21.37
CA ASP A 55 -8.68 7.91 21.35
C ASP A 55 -9.62 6.89 22.02
N ALA A 56 -10.91 7.20 22.14
CA ALA A 56 -11.92 6.25 22.57
C ALA A 56 -12.07 5.11 21.56
N LYS A 57 -12.42 3.92 22.06
CA LYS A 57 -12.51 2.67 21.29
C LYS A 57 -13.30 2.81 19.97
N LYS A 58 -14.43 3.52 19.98
CA LYS A 58 -15.27 3.76 18.81
C LYS A 58 -14.55 4.49 17.66
N PHE A 59 -13.61 5.38 17.97
CA PHE A 59 -12.83 6.10 16.96
C PHE A 59 -11.66 5.26 16.47
N LEU A 60 -11.02 4.49 17.36
CA LEU A 60 -9.99 3.53 16.95
C LEU A 60 -10.53 2.46 15.99
N GLU A 61 -11.77 2.00 16.19
CA GLU A 61 -12.41 1.06 15.26
C GLU A 61 -12.60 1.68 13.86
N LYS A 62 -12.99 2.96 13.77
CA LYS A 62 -13.07 3.68 12.48
C LYS A 62 -11.70 3.87 11.84
N VAL A 63 -10.68 4.20 12.64
CA VAL A 63 -9.29 4.31 12.15
C VAL A 63 -8.83 2.97 11.58
N GLU A 64 -9.10 1.86 12.28
CA GLU A 64 -8.77 0.51 11.82
C GLU A 64 -9.41 0.20 10.46
N GLU A 65 -10.68 0.55 10.25
CA GLU A 65 -11.36 0.36 8.96
C GLU A 65 -10.71 1.18 7.84
N ILE A 66 -10.38 2.45 8.09
CA ILE A 66 -9.70 3.30 7.11
C ILE A 66 -8.30 2.75 6.82
N VAL A 67 -7.54 2.37 7.85
CA VAL A 67 -6.21 1.76 7.70
C VAL A 67 -6.31 0.51 6.83
N LYS A 68 -7.23 -0.42 7.12
CA LYS A 68 -7.42 -1.62 6.29
C LYS A 68 -7.83 -1.32 4.86
N LYS A 69 -8.63 -0.27 4.65
CA LYS A 69 -9.10 0.12 3.31
C LYS A 69 -8.04 0.86 2.49
N GLU A 70 -7.20 1.66 3.13
CA GLU A 70 -6.22 2.52 2.45
C GLU A 70 -4.83 1.89 2.39
N ASP A 71 -4.46 1.08 3.37
CA ASP A 71 -3.21 0.30 3.40
C ASP A 71 -3.33 -0.98 2.57
N SER A 72 -3.79 -0.84 1.32
CA SER A 72 -3.83 -1.92 0.34
C SER A 72 -2.77 -1.68 -0.73
N LEU A 73 -2.08 -2.75 -1.11
CA LEU A 73 -1.10 -2.74 -2.19
C LEU A 73 -1.66 -2.21 -3.52
N GLU A 74 -2.96 -2.39 -3.75
CA GLU A 74 -3.70 -1.91 -4.92
C GLU A 74 -3.65 -0.38 -5.09
N LYS A 75 -3.46 0.37 -3.99
CA LYS A 75 -3.44 1.85 -4.00
C LYS A 75 -2.05 2.46 -4.01
N SER A 76 -0.99 1.65 -3.90
CA SER A 76 0.39 2.16 -3.98
C SER A 76 0.68 2.70 -5.38
N LEU A 77 1.08 3.97 -5.47
CA LEU A 77 1.36 4.65 -6.74
C LEU A 77 2.87 4.68 -7.01
N LEU A 78 3.25 4.27 -8.20
CA LEU A 78 4.59 4.53 -8.74
C LEU A 78 4.63 5.95 -9.33
N PRO A 79 5.73 6.71 -9.12
CA PRO A 79 5.95 7.96 -9.84
C PRO A 79 6.13 7.71 -11.35
N PRO A 80 6.10 8.77 -12.19
CA PRO A 80 6.48 8.65 -13.59
C PRO A 80 7.88 8.03 -13.72
N LEU A 81 8.00 7.03 -14.59
CA LEU A 81 9.24 6.28 -14.76
C LEU A 81 9.34 5.71 -16.18
N SER A 82 10.56 5.50 -16.66
CA SER A 82 10.83 4.95 -17.98
C SER A 82 12.01 4.01 -17.98
N PHE A 83 11.91 2.95 -18.77
CA PHE A 83 12.96 1.99 -19.06
C PHE A 83 13.12 1.87 -20.57
N GLU A 84 14.37 1.77 -21.03
CA GLU A 84 14.70 1.62 -22.45
C GLU A 84 15.66 0.45 -22.61
N GLN A 85 15.18 -0.63 -23.24
CA GLN A 85 15.94 -1.86 -23.48
C GLN A 85 16.61 -2.46 -22.23
N LYS A 86 15.94 -2.36 -21.07
CA LYS A 86 16.47 -2.85 -19.79
C LYS A 86 16.07 -4.31 -19.55
N PRO A 87 16.94 -5.17 -19.00
CA PRO A 87 16.56 -6.52 -18.60
C PRO A 87 15.37 -6.49 -17.64
N LEU A 88 14.41 -7.41 -17.81
CA LEU A 88 13.21 -7.47 -16.98
C LEU A 88 13.55 -7.61 -15.48
N SER A 89 14.57 -8.38 -15.13
CA SER A 89 15.06 -8.50 -13.74
C SER A 89 15.52 -7.16 -13.14
N GLU A 90 16.23 -6.33 -13.92
CA GLU A 90 16.68 -4.99 -13.50
C GLU A 90 15.46 -4.06 -13.33
N VAL A 91 14.49 -4.14 -14.25
CA VAL A 91 13.24 -3.38 -14.16
C VAL A 91 12.48 -3.72 -12.88
N LEU A 92 12.31 -5.01 -12.57
CA LEU A 92 11.61 -5.47 -11.37
C LEU A 92 12.33 -5.06 -10.08
N SER A 93 13.66 -5.17 -10.06
CA SER A 93 14.49 -4.68 -8.96
C SER A 93 14.26 -3.19 -8.75
N LYS A 94 14.25 -2.41 -9.84
CA LYS A 94 14.05 -0.96 -9.75
C LYS A 94 12.64 -0.59 -9.27
N VAL A 95 11.62 -1.32 -9.72
CA VAL A 95 10.24 -1.13 -9.27
C VAL A 95 10.10 -1.47 -7.78
N SER A 96 10.75 -2.54 -7.31
CA SER A 96 10.81 -2.90 -5.89
C SER A 96 11.46 -1.80 -5.05
N GLU A 97 12.62 -1.28 -5.48
CA GLU A 97 13.31 -0.16 -4.81
C GLU A 97 12.45 1.09 -4.70
N ILE A 98 11.79 1.49 -5.81
CA ILE A 98 10.98 2.71 -5.86
C ILE A 98 9.72 2.57 -5.01
N SER A 99 9.09 1.39 -5.02
CA SER A 99 7.83 1.15 -4.30
C SER A 99 8.03 0.76 -2.83
N GLY A 100 9.22 0.32 -2.44
CA GLY A 100 9.48 -0.28 -1.13
C GLY A 100 8.82 -1.65 -0.92
N VAL A 101 8.22 -2.23 -1.97
CA VAL A 101 7.52 -3.52 -1.89
C VAL A 101 8.48 -4.65 -2.29
N ASN A 102 8.49 -5.72 -1.51
CA ASN A 102 9.29 -6.90 -1.81
C ASN A 102 8.69 -7.63 -3.03
N ILE A 103 9.49 -7.75 -4.10
CA ILE A 103 9.14 -8.49 -5.31
C ILE A 103 10.07 -9.71 -5.40
N ILE A 104 9.50 -10.90 -5.54
CA ILE A 104 10.23 -12.18 -5.62
C ILE A 104 9.93 -12.85 -6.95
N TRP A 105 10.98 -13.30 -7.64
CA TRP A 105 10.93 -14.16 -8.82
C TRP A 105 11.97 -15.26 -8.66
N ASP A 106 11.70 -16.44 -9.22
CA ASP A 106 12.61 -17.60 -9.13
C ASP A 106 13.61 -17.59 -10.29
N THR A 107 13.12 -17.87 -11.50
CA THR A 107 13.87 -17.68 -12.74
C THR A 107 13.02 -16.88 -13.70
N ILE A 108 13.59 -15.79 -14.22
CA ILE A 108 12.96 -14.96 -15.23
C ILE A 108 13.92 -14.86 -16.42
N GLU A 109 13.36 -14.95 -17.62
CA GLU A 109 14.11 -14.70 -18.84
C GLU A 109 14.43 -13.20 -18.90
N ASP A 110 15.71 -12.84 -19.07
CA ASP A 110 16.19 -11.44 -19.13
C ASP A 110 15.84 -10.77 -20.46
N GLU A 111 14.56 -10.86 -20.83
CA GLU A 111 13.99 -10.14 -21.96
C GLU A 111 14.13 -8.63 -21.72
N LYS A 112 14.44 -7.91 -22.80
CA LYS A 112 14.57 -6.46 -22.75
C LYS A 112 13.21 -5.81 -22.77
N VAL A 113 12.95 -4.98 -21.77
CA VAL A 113 11.72 -4.21 -21.60
C VAL A 113 11.98 -2.76 -21.96
N THR A 114 11.02 -2.20 -22.71
CA THR A 114 10.89 -0.76 -22.90
C THR A 114 9.49 -0.37 -22.43
N ALA A 115 9.43 0.50 -21.41
CA ALA A 115 8.17 0.97 -20.86
C ALA A 115 8.31 2.44 -20.45
N ARG A 116 7.28 3.23 -20.67
CA ARG A 116 7.23 4.65 -20.28
C ARG A 116 5.89 4.95 -19.64
N PHE A 117 5.92 5.43 -18.40
CA PHE A 117 4.74 5.87 -17.66
C PHE A 117 4.89 7.36 -17.36
N GLU A 118 4.11 8.19 -18.04
CA GLU A 118 4.22 9.66 -17.93
C GLU A 118 3.48 10.22 -16.71
N LYS A 119 2.54 9.46 -16.15
CA LYS A 119 1.71 9.84 -15.00
C LYS A 119 1.88 8.83 -13.87
N PRO A 120 1.67 9.24 -12.60
CA PRO A 120 1.61 8.29 -11.50
C PRO A 120 0.62 7.16 -11.79
N LEU A 121 1.04 5.92 -11.54
CA LEU A 121 0.29 4.72 -11.89
C LEU A 121 0.30 3.72 -10.73
N PRO A 122 -0.82 3.04 -10.41
CA PRO A 122 -0.81 1.97 -9.41
C PRO A 122 0.23 0.89 -9.71
N LEU A 123 1.03 0.50 -8.70
CA LEU A 123 2.13 -0.46 -8.80
C LEU A 123 1.70 -1.76 -9.48
N LEU A 124 0.61 -2.34 -9.01
CA LEU A 124 0.08 -3.60 -9.54
C LEU A 124 -0.32 -3.49 -11.02
N LYS A 125 -0.81 -2.32 -11.43
CA LYS A 125 -1.16 -2.04 -12.83
C LYS A 125 0.10 -1.87 -13.68
N ALA A 126 1.10 -1.14 -13.18
CA ALA A 126 2.39 -1.02 -13.86
C ALA A 126 3.06 -2.38 -14.06
N LEU A 127 3.09 -3.22 -13.02
CA LEU A 127 3.62 -4.58 -13.09
C LEU A 127 2.84 -5.43 -14.08
N SER A 128 1.50 -5.33 -14.13
CA SER A 128 0.72 -6.06 -15.14
C SER A 128 1.12 -5.68 -16.57
N PHE A 129 1.33 -4.38 -16.85
CA PHE A 129 1.73 -3.90 -18.17
C PHE A 129 3.16 -4.29 -18.54
N ILE A 130 4.06 -4.37 -17.56
CA ILE A 130 5.43 -4.82 -17.76
C ILE A 130 5.49 -6.34 -17.97
N LEU A 131 4.74 -7.12 -17.18
CA LEU A 131 4.88 -8.58 -17.13
C LEU A 131 4.06 -9.32 -18.20
N SER A 132 2.85 -8.85 -18.50
CA SER A 132 1.94 -9.56 -19.40
C SER A 132 2.46 -9.77 -20.82
N PRO A 133 3.21 -8.82 -21.45
CA PRO A 133 3.76 -9.03 -22.79
C PRO A 133 4.81 -10.15 -22.85
N HIS A 134 5.50 -10.40 -21.73
CA HIS A 134 6.55 -11.41 -21.60
C HIS A 134 6.01 -12.74 -21.02
N GLY A 135 4.69 -12.89 -20.93
CA GLY A 135 4.08 -14.12 -20.44
C GLY A 135 4.29 -14.37 -18.95
N TYR A 136 4.46 -13.31 -18.15
CA TYR A 136 4.52 -13.40 -16.69
C TYR A 136 3.27 -12.81 -16.04
N GLU A 137 2.94 -13.33 -14.86
CA GLU A 137 1.88 -12.82 -13.98
C GLU A 137 2.44 -12.65 -12.57
N TYR A 138 1.73 -11.86 -11.74
CA TYR A 138 2.07 -11.72 -10.34
C TYR A 138 0.96 -12.25 -9.45
N ARG A 139 1.33 -12.64 -8.23
CA ARG A 139 0.41 -12.90 -7.12
C ARG A 139 0.87 -12.11 -5.91
N VAL A 140 -0.10 -11.58 -5.17
CA VAL A 140 0.15 -10.89 -3.91
C VAL A 140 -0.10 -11.88 -2.79
N GLU A 141 0.94 -12.18 -2.02
CA GLU A 141 0.92 -13.14 -0.91
C GLU A 141 1.61 -12.48 0.29
N ASP A 142 0.88 -12.23 1.39
CA ASP A 142 1.42 -11.67 2.64
C ASP A 142 2.26 -10.40 2.46
N GLY A 143 1.83 -9.53 1.54
CA GLY A 143 2.51 -8.25 1.24
C GLY A 143 3.79 -8.38 0.42
N VAL A 144 4.07 -9.56 -0.10
CA VAL A 144 5.10 -9.83 -1.09
C VAL A 144 4.45 -10.04 -2.46
N ILE A 145 5.07 -9.51 -3.50
CA ILE A 145 4.67 -9.74 -4.89
C ILE A 145 5.50 -10.88 -5.44
N ARG A 146 4.87 -12.01 -5.73
CA ARG A 146 5.52 -13.17 -6.36
C ARG A 146 5.23 -13.20 -7.84
N ILE A 147 6.27 -13.22 -8.67
CA ILE A 147 6.17 -13.29 -10.13
C ILE A 147 6.33 -14.74 -10.57
N LYS A 148 5.47 -15.17 -11.49
CA LYS A 148 5.47 -16.52 -12.08
C LYS A 148 5.22 -16.41 -13.58
N LYS A 149 5.71 -17.39 -14.34
CA LYS A 149 5.33 -17.54 -15.74
C LYS A 149 3.82 -17.78 -15.78
N SER A 150 3.09 -16.94 -16.50
CA SER A 150 1.67 -17.12 -16.71
C SER A 150 1.50 -18.40 -17.54
N PRO A 151 0.67 -19.35 -17.10
CA PRO A 151 0.33 -20.51 -17.91
C PRO A 151 -0.55 -20.05 -19.08
N GLN A 152 0.04 -19.36 -20.07
CA GLN A 152 -0.71 -18.91 -21.23
C GLN A 152 -1.13 -20.13 -22.05
N GLN A 153 -2.44 -20.38 -22.03
CA GLN A 153 -3.16 -21.13 -23.03
C GLN A 153 -2.85 -20.49 -24.39
N PHE A 154 -2.26 -21.27 -25.29
CA PHE A 154 -2.01 -20.86 -26.66
C PHE A 154 -3.30 -20.32 -27.30
N LEU A 155 -3.45 -19.01 -27.42
CA LEU A 155 -4.32 -18.45 -28.44
C LEU A 155 -3.52 -18.47 -29.73
N THR A 156 -3.52 -19.64 -30.38
CA THR A 156 -3.10 -19.80 -31.76
C THR A 156 -3.91 -18.83 -32.61
N LYS A 157 -3.28 -17.77 -33.11
CA LYS A 157 -3.79 -17.08 -34.29
C LYS A 157 -3.22 -17.79 -35.51
N THR A 158 -4.06 -18.64 -36.08
CA THR A 158 -4.05 -19.11 -37.47
C THR A 158 -4.08 -17.94 -38.44
#